data_AF-A0A7V4UY89-F1
#
_entry.id   AF-A0A7V4UY89-F1
#
_cell.length_a   1.000
_cell.length_b   1.000
_cell.length_c   1.000
_cell.angle_alpha   90.00
_cell.angle_beta   90.00
_cell.angle_gamma   90.00
#
_symmetry.space_group_name_H-M   'P 1'
#
loop_
_entity.id
_entity.type
_entity.pdbx_description
1 polymer ?
#
loop_
_entity_poly.entity_id
_entity_poly.type
_entity_poly.pdbx_seq_one_letter_code
_entity_poly.pdbx_strand_id
1 'polypeptide(L)'
;MILILTLALTLFATLTLRAGQEIPPSGDELGSVTGGDFQKAQLVIDNKCIPCHSPKRIEEALAADKDLGRIQKRMEQKGVSLTADEETVLGVFWKQTPLKARKPLPK
;
A
#
# COMPACT_ATOMS: atom_id res chain seq x y z
N MET A 1 -11.02 38.07 47.16
CA MET A 1 -10.13 37.58 46.07
C MET A 1 -10.25 36.07 45.93
N ILE A 2 -11.44 35.55 45.61
CA ILE A 2 -11.67 34.10 45.39
C ILE A 2 -12.50 33.92 44.09
N LEU A 3 -12.19 34.74 43.07
CA LEU A 3 -12.96 34.78 41.83
C LEU A 3 -12.07 34.89 40.58
N ILE A 4 -10.79 34.52 40.71
CA ILE A 4 -9.81 34.55 39.62
C ILE A 4 -9.16 33.18 39.37
N LEU A 5 -9.61 32.13 40.08
CA LEU A 5 -8.99 30.80 40.03
C LEU A 5 -9.79 29.76 39.22
N THR A 6 -10.89 30.15 38.56
CA THR A 6 -11.74 29.22 37.81
C THR A 6 -11.65 29.37 36.28
N LEU A 7 -10.95 30.39 35.77
CA LEU A 7 -10.91 30.67 34.33
C LEU A 7 -9.77 29.95 33.58
N ALA A 8 -8.83 29.29 34.27
CA ALA A 8 -7.68 28.66 33.64
C ALA A 8 -7.88 27.16 33.29
N LEU A 9 -9.01 26.55 33.65
CA LEU A 9 -9.19 25.09 33.55
C LEU A 9 -10.18 24.62 32.46
N THR A 10 -10.62 25.50 31.56
CA THR A 10 -11.53 25.13 30.45
C THR A 10 -10.88 25.15 29.07
N LEU A 11 -9.57 25.40 28.97
CA LEU A 11 -8.86 25.49 27.68
C LEU A 11 -8.12 24.22 27.21
N PHE A 12 -8.21 23.10 27.93
CA PHE A 12 -7.41 21.89 27.66
C PHE A 12 -8.20 20.67 27.18
N ALA A 13 -9.33 20.83 26.49
CA ALA A 13 -10.21 19.69 26.15
C ALA A 13 -10.60 19.53 24.67
N THR A 14 -9.87 20.13 23.71
CA THR A 14 -10.20 19.94 22.27
C THR A 14 -9.05 19.46 21.38
N LEU A 15 -7.88 19.10 21.92
CA LEU A 15 -6.71 18.75 21.09
C LEU A 15 -6.39 17.26 20.93
N THR A 16 -7.27 16.34 21.32
CA THR A 16 -6.99 14.90 21.19
C THR A 16 -8.10 14.15 20.48
N LEU A 17 -8.25 14.37 19.16
CA LEU A 17 -8.62 13.28 18.26
C LEU A 17 -8.27 13.60 16.79
N ARG A 18 -6.98 13.48 16.46
CA ARG A 18 -6.56 13.27 15.07
C ARG A 18 -5.50 12.18 15.00
N ALA A 19 -5.84 11.01 15.56
CA ALA A 19 -5.14 9.76 15.33
C ALA A 19 -6.03 8.90 14.42
N GLY A 20 -5.86 9.05 13.11
CA GLY A 20 -6.60 8.26 12.14
C GLY A 20 -6.56 8.88 10.75
N GLN A 21 -5.84 8.21 9.86
CA GLN A 21 -5.74 8.48 8.42
C GLN A 21 -4.79 9.61 8.00
N GLU A 22 -3.49 9.37 8.22
CA GLU A 22 -2.55 9.59 7.13
C GLU A 22 -2.50 8.27 6.35
N ILE A 23 -3.39 8.12 5.36
CA ILE A 23 -3.14 7.16 4.28
C ILE A 23 -1.89 7.71 3.60
N PRO A 24 -0.71 7.05 3.70
CA PRO A 24 0.47 7.55 3.01
C PRO A 24 0.10 7.73 1.55
N PRO A 25 0.50 8.83 0.88
CA PRO A 25 0.22 9.01 -0.53
C PRO A 25 0.81 7.79 -1.24
N SER A 26 -0.08 6.91 -1.68
CA SER A 26 0.26 5.82 -2.58
C SER A 26 0.86 6.52 -3.78
N GLY A 27 2.18 6.40 -3.93
CA GLY A 27 2.95 7.24 -4.84
C GLY A 27 2.34 7.23 -6.23
N ASP A 28 2.26 8.40 -6.85
CA ASP A 28 1.60 8.59 -8.15
C ASP A 28 2.22 7.77 -9.30
N GLU A 29 3.38 7.13 -9.08
CA GLU A 29 4.08 6.34 -10.11
C GLU A 29 4.86 5.15 -9.52
N LEU A 30 4.46 3.91 -9.84
CA LEU A 30 5.30 2.71 -9.74
C LEU A 30 5.44 2.03 -11.12
N GLY A 31 6.27 2.60 -11.99
CA GLY A 31 6.73 1.95 -13.24
C GLY A 31 6.03 2.39 -14.53
N SER A 32 6.05 1.53 -15.56
CA SER A 32 5.59 1.82 -16.95
C SER A 32 4.07 1.71 -17.15
N VAL A 33 3.31 1.52 -16.07
CA VAL A 33 1.86 1.30 -16.06
C VAL A 33 1.21 2.68 -15.99
N THR A 34 0.60 3.16 -17.07
CA THR A 34 0.00 4.50 -17.14
C THR A 34 -1.51 4.44 -16.93
N GLY A 35 -2.05 5.27 -16.03
CA GLY A 35 -3.50 5.47 -15.86
C GLY A 35 -4.19 4.61 -14.79
N GLY A 36 -5.50 4.41 -14.91
CA GLY A 36 -6.37 3.82 -13.88
C GLY A 36 -6.10 2.34 -13.54
N ASP A 37 -5.44 1.59 -14.42
CA ASP A 37 -5.12 0.18 -14.17
C ASP A 37 -3.99 0.01 -13.15
N PHE A 38 -3.10 1.00 -13.04
CA PHE A 38 -2.08 1.06 -11.99
C PHE A 38 -2.72 1.22 -10.61
N GLN A 39 -3.64 2.18 -10.45
CA GLN A 39 -4.33 2.41 -9.18
C GLN A 39 -5.17 1.19 -8.77
N LYS A 40 -5.83 0.54 -9.72
CA LYS A 40 -6.54 -0.73 -9.44
C LYS A 40 -5.58 -1.82 -8.97
N ALA A 41 -4.44 -1.99 -9.64
CA ALA A 41 -3.46 -3.00 -9.23
C ALA A 41 -2.91 -2.71 -7.83
N GLN A 42 -2.61 -1.45 -7.53
CA GLN A 42 -2.15 -1.03 -6.20
C GLN A 42 -3.20 -1.34 -5.13
N LEU A 43 -4.47 -1.04 -5.39
CA LEU A 43 -5.57 -1.38 -4.48
C LEU A 43 -5.67 -2.89 -4.22
N VAL A 44 -5.49 -3.72 -5.26
CA VAL A 44 -5.48 -5.18 -5.07
C VAL A 44 -4.27 -5.61 -4.24
N ILE A 45 -3.08 -5.06 -4.51
CA ILE A 45 -1.87 -5.37 -3.74
C ILE A 45 -2.05 -5.05 -2.26
N ASP A 46 -2.56 -3.86 -1.95
CA ASP A 46 -2.73 -3.37 -0.59
C ASP A 46 -3.74 -4.22 0.20
N ASN A 47 -4.82 -4.63 -0.45
CA ASN A 47 -5.92 -5.34 0.21
C ASN A 47 -5.76 -6.87 0.21
N LYS A 48 -4.99 -7.44 -0.73
CA LYS A 48 -4.93 -8.91 -0.93
C LYS A 48 -3.54 -9.49 -0.73
N CYS A 49 -2.50 -8.78 -1.12
CA CYS A 49 -1.15 -9.35 -1.22
C CYS A 49 -0.30 -9.04 0.03
N ILE A 50 -0.50 -7.89 0.66
CA ILE A 50 0.29 -7.45 1.81
C ILE A 50 -0.34 -7.61 3.23
N PRO A 51 -1.61 -8.03 3.42
CA PRO A 51 -2.13 -8.29 4.77
C PRO A 51 -1.36 -9.39 5.53
N CYS A 52 -0.79 -10.36 4.81
CA CYS A 52 -0.05 -11.46 5.42
C CYS A 52 1.46 -11.20 5.46
N HIS A 53 2.01 -10.42 4.53
CA HIS A 53 3.45 -10.24 4.31
C HIS A 53 3.78 -8.80 3.88
N SER A 54 5.01 -8.35 4.12
CA SER A 54 5.44 -7.01 3.67
C SER A 54 5.43 -6.87 2.12
N PRO A 55 5.10 -5.67 1.58
CA PRO A 55 5.21 -5.35 0.14
C PRO A 55 6.61 -5.62 -0.43
N LYS A 56 7.65 -5.57 0.41
CA LYS A 56 9.03 -5.88 0.03
C LYS A 56 9.18 -7.22 -0.70
N ARG A 57 8.35 -8.23 -0.36
CA ARG A 57 8.38 -9.53 -1.04
C ARG A 57 7.98 -9.46 -2.51
N ILE A 58 7.07 -8.56 -2.86
CA ILE A 58 6.62 -8.34 -4.23
C ILE A 58 7.72 -7.61 -5.00
N GLU A 59 8.30 -6.56 -4.39
CA GLU A 59 9.42 -5.81 -4.96
C GLU A 59 10.63 -6.72 -5.24
N GLU A 60 11.02 -7.56 -4.27
CA GLU A 60 12.10 -8.53 -4.42
C GLU A 60 11.81 -9.56 -5.51
N ALA A 61 10.55 -9.93 -5.71
CA ALA A 61 10.16 -10.87 -6.76
C ALA A 61 10.20 -10.22 -8.15
N LEU A 62 9.74 -8.97 -8.27
CA LEU A 62 9.84 -8.17 -9.50
C LEU A 62 11.30 -7.90 -9.87
N ALA A 63 12.12 -7.46 -8.92
CA ALA A 63 13.53 -7.16 -9.14
C ALA A 63 14.34 -8.40 -9.54
N ALA A 64 13.91 -9.59 -9.12
CA ALA A 64 14.51 -10.87 -9.47
C ALA A 64 13.87 -11.53 -10.70
N ASP A 65 13.04 -10.81 -11.46
CA ASP A 65 12.33 -11.30 -12.65
C ASP A 65 11.62 -12.65 -12.43
N LYS A 66 11.01 -12.81 -11.26
CA LYS A 66 10.27 -14.03 -10.92
C LYS A 66 8.93 -14.03 -11.65
N ASP A 67 8.46 -15.24 -11.97
CA ASP A 67 7.10 -15.45 -12.45
C ASP A 67 6.08 -15.14 -11.33
N LEU A 68 5.52 -13.93 -11.37
CA LEU A 68 4.55 -13.47 -10.37
C LEU A 68 3.20 -14.16 -10.51
N GLY A 69 2.82 -14.62 -11.71
CA GLY A 69 1.62 -15.42 -11.90
C GLY A 69 1.72 -16.75 -11.15
N ARG A 70 2.89 -17.39 -11.16
CA ARG A 70 3.13 -18.61 -10.36
C ARG A 70 3.15 -18.34 -8.86
N ILE A 71 3.68 -17.20 -8.43
CA ILE A 71 3.66 -16.81 -7.01
C ILE A 71 2.23 -16.54 -6.56
N GLN A 72 1.45 -15.79 -7.34
CA GLN A 72 0.04 -15.50 -7.09
C GLN A 72 -0.77 -16.78 -6.89
N LYS A 73 -0.66 -17.76 -7.81
CA LYS A 73 -1.32 -19.07 -7.67
C LYS A 73 -0.97 -19.79 -6.37
N ARG A 74 0.28 -19.68 -5.93
CA ARG A 74 0.70 -20.26 -4.65
C ARG A 74 0.10 -19.52 -3.46
N MET A 75 -0.12 -18.20 -3.57
CA MET A 75 -0.76 -17.42 -2.50
C MET A 75 -2.26 -17.71 -2.44
N GLU A 76 -2.91 -17.95 -3.59
CA GLU A 76 -4.30 -18.39 -3.64
C GLU A 76 -4.49 -19.74 -2.93
N GLN A 77 -3.58 -20.69 -3.17
CA GLN A 77 -3.52 -21.97 -2.43
C GLN A 77 -3.30 -21.81 -0.91
N LYS A 78 -2.78 -20.66 -0.47
CA LYS A 78 -2.56 -20.34 0.95
C LYS A 78 -3.69 -19.54 1.58
N GLY A 79 -4.77 -19.27 0.82
CA GLY A 79 -5.99 -18.65 1.34
C GLY A 79 -6.22 -17.22 0.88
N VAL A 80 -5.40 -16.66 -0.02
CA VAL A 80 -5.78 -15.42 -0.70
C VAL A 80 -6.91 -15.73 -1.68
N SER A 81 -7.99 -14.95 -1.67
CA SER A 81 -9.05 -15.06 -2.68
C SER A 81 -9.04 -13.81 -3.54
N LEU A 82 -8.84 -14.01 -4.83
CA LEU A 82 -8.95 -12.98 -5.86
C LEU A 82 -10.21 -13.20 -6.68
N THR A 83 -10.84 -12.11 -7.13
CA THR A 83 -11.86 -12.19 -8.18
C THR A 83 -11.21 -12.28 -9.55
N ALA A 84 -11.97 -12.70 -10.56
CA ALA A 84 -11.49 -12.73 -11.95
C ALA A 84 -10.97 -11.36 -12.43
N ASP A 85 -11.60 -10.27 -11.99
CA ASP A 85 -11.16 -8.91 -12.31
C ASP A 85 -9.84 -8.56 -11.61
N GLU A 86 -9.71 -8.91 -10.32
CA GLU A 86 -8.47 -8.70 -9.56
C GLU A 86 -7.31 -9.51 -10.16
N GLU A 87 -7.54 -10.77 -10.54
CA GLU A 87 -6.56 -11.60 -11.24
C GLU A 87 -6.15 -10.99 -12.59
N THR A 88 -7.12 -10.47 -13.35
CA THR A 88 -6.87 -9.85 -14.65
C THR A 88 -6.03 -8.58 -14.51
N VAL A 89 -6.39 -7.71 -13.56
CA VAL A 89 -5.66 -6.47 -13.27
C VAL A 89 -4.22 -6.77 -12.87
N LEU A 90 -4.02 -7.71 -11.94
CA LEU A 90 -2.67 -8.12 -11.53
C LEU A 90 -1.89 -8.74 -12.69
N GLY A 91 -2.53 -9.59 -13.51
CA GLY A 91 -1.90 -10.20 -14.68
C GLY A 91 -1.41 -9.19 -15.72
N VAL A 92 -2.16 -8.10 -15.94
CA VAL A 92 -1.72 -6.98 -16.79
C VAL A 92 -0.57 -6.23 -16.12
N PHE A 93 -0.70 -5.91 -14.83
CA PHE A 93 0.31 -5.20 -14.05
C PHE A 93 1.67 -5.93 -14.02
N TRP A 94 1.68 -7.24 -13.80
CA TRP A 94 2.90 -8.07 -13.81
C TRP A 94 3.62 -8.04 -15.15
N LYS A 95 2.88 -8.00 -16.27
CA LYS A 95 3.46 -7.96 -17.62
C LYS A 95 3.99 -6.56 -18.01
N GLN A 96 3.42 -5.51 -17.42
CA GLN A 96 3.76 -4.12 -17.75
C GLN A 96 4.91 -3.56 -16.89
N THR A 97 5.38 -4.29 -15.88
CA THR A 97 6.37 -3.78 -14.94
C THR A 97 7.75 -4.41 -15.11
N PRO A 98 8.71 -3.71 -15.72
CA PRO A 98 10.08 -3.70 -15.26
C PRO A 98 10.23 -2.50 -14.32
N LEU A 99 10.28 -2.73 -13.00
CA LEU A 99 10.63 -1.66 -12.06
C LEU A 99 12.04 -1.18 -12.46
N LYS A 100 12.17 0.04 -12.99
CA LYS A 100 13.49 0.68 -13.04
C LYS A 100 14.00 0.70 -11.60
N ALA A 101 15.05 -0.05 -11.33
CA ALA A 101 15.72 -0.07 -10.04
C ALA A 101 15.99 1.37 -9.61
N ARG A 102 15.26 1.87 -8.61
CA ARG A 102 15.65 3.14 -7.97
C ARG A 102 17.01 2.88 -7.33
N LYS A 103 17.95 3.77 -7.65
CA LYS A 103 19.29 3.81 -7.07
C LYS A 103 19.16 3.71 -5.54
N PRO A 104 19.97 2.89 -4.83
CA PRO A 104 19.89 2.77 -3.39
C PRO A 104 20.06 4.15 -2.73
N LEU A 105 19.20 4.47 -1.76
CA LEU A 105 19.34 5.69 -0.96
C LEU A 105 20.69 5.62 -0.20
N PRO A 106 21.51 6.69 -0.20
CA PRO A 106 22.74 6.71 0.58
C PRO A 106 22.44 6.52 2.07
N LYS A 107 23.29 5.71 2.73
CA LYS A 107 23.24 5.42 4.17
C LYS A 107 23.47 6.67 5.01
#